data_AF-S4RWX3-F1
#
_entry.id   AF-S4RWX3-F1
#
_cell.length_a   1.000
_cell.length_b   1.000
_cell.length_c   1.000
_cell.angle_alpha   90.00
_cell.angle_beta   90.00
_cell.angle_gamma   90.00
#
_symmetry.space_group_name_H-M   'P 1'
#
loop_
_entity.id
_entity.type
_entity.pdbx_description
1 polymer ?
#
loop_
_entity_poly.entity_id
_entity_poly.type
_entity_poly.pdbx_seq_one_letter_code
_entity_poly.pdbx_strand_id
1 'polypeptide(L)'
;LVSELYEIFLSRAEERWKSFSETSSNVEAEVAATAEADREASLELIKLDISRTFPTLCIFQKGGPYHDVLHSVLGAYTCYRPDVGYVQGMSFIAAVLLLNMDTADAFIAFANLLNRPCQMAFFRVDHGLMLAYFAAFEVFFEETLPQLFSHFKKNNLTPDIYLIDWIFTLYSKSLPLDVACRVWDIFCRDGEEFLFRTALAILHLYDDVLLHMDFIHMAQLLTRLPEDLQASELFSSISAIQLQSRNKKWSQVQGPPSAPHRRVSVTLGPRQEPRVSDTRSLHE
;
A
#
# COMPACT_ATOMS: atom_id res chain seq x y z
N LEU A 1 5.96 5.68 -24.40
CA LEU A 1 4.71 6.11 -23.72
C LEU A 1 4.63 5.68 -22.25
N VAL A 2 4.69 4.39 -21.89
CA VAL A 2 4.54 3.99 -20.46
C VAL A 2 5.84 4.14 -19.66
N SER A 3 6.99 3.77 -20.21
CA SER A 3 8.31 4.00 -19.58
C SER A 3 8.65 5.49 -19.45
N GLU A 4 8.20 6.32 -20.39
CA GLU A 4 8.32 7.78 -20.32
C GLU A 4 7.63 8.38 -19.09
N LEU A 5 6.57 7.74 -18.60
CA LEU A 5 5.85 8.23 -17.42
C LEU A 5 6.75 8.19 -16.18
N TYR A 6 7.47 7.08 -15.98
CA TYR A 6 8.40 6.93 -14.87
C TYR A 6 9.50 7.99 -14.96
N GLU A 7 10.15 8.15 -16.12
CA GLU A 7 11.22 9.14 -16.32
C GLU A 7 10.76 10.58 -16.04
N ILE A 8 9.56 10.94 -16.47
CA ILE A 8 8.99 12.28 -16.20
C ILE A 8 8.85 12.51 -14.68
N PHE A 9 8.33 11.54 -13.94
CA PHE A 9 8.13 11.71 -12.50
C PHE A 9 9.41 11.53 -11.70
N LEU A 10 10.35 10.73 -12.18
CA LEU A 10 11.69 10.63 -11.62
C LEU A 10 12.42 11.98 -11.73
N SER A 11 12.44 12.60 -12.91
CA SER A 11 13.04 13.93 -13.11
C SER A 11 12.44 14.96 -12.14
N ARG A 12 11.11 14.93 -11.96
CA ARG A 12 10.42 15.81 -10.99
C ARG A 12 10.81 15.50 -9.55
N ALA A 13 10.99 14.23 -9.19
CA ALA A 13 11.43 13.83 -7.86
C ALA A 13 12.87 14.30 -7.59
N GLU A 14 13.77 14.12 -8.55
CA GLU A 14 15.16 14.58 -8.44
C GLU A 14 15.28 16.10 -8.34
N GLU A 15 14.53 16.85 -9.15
CA GLU A 15 14.44 18.31 -9.05
C GLU A 15 13.98 18.75 -7.65
N ARG A 16 12.97 18.05 -7.09
CA ARG A 16 12.47 18.33 -5.74
C ARG A 16 13.54 18.05 -4.67
N TRP A 17 14.31 16.98 -4.79
CA TRP A 17 15.38 16.67 -3.83
C TRP A 17 16.55 17.65 -3.90
N LYS A 18 16.94 18.07 -5.12
CA LYS A 18 17.99 19.07 -5.32
C LYS A 18 17.58 20.41 -4.69
N SER A 19 16.37 20.88 -4.97
CA SER A 19 15.83 22.10 -4.37
C SER A 19 15.79 22.00 -2.84
N PHE A 20 15.48 20.84 -2.26
CA PHE A 20 15.49 20.65 -0.81
C PHE A 20 16.90 20.79 -0.21
N SER A 21 17.92 20.20 -0.85
CA SER A 21 19.31 20.31 -0.40
C SER A 21 19.83 21.76 -0.42
N GLU A 22 19.30 22.57 -1.34
CA GLU A 22 19.65 24.00 -1.47
C GLU A 22 18.84 24.88 -0.50
N THR A 23 17.57 24.55 -0.23
CA THR A 23 16.66 25.35 0.61
C THR A 23 16.90 25.16 2.12
N SER A 24 17.53 24.05 2.55
CA SER A 24 18.05 23.91 3.92
C SER A 24 19.08 24.99 4.31
N SER A 25 19.47 25.87 3.38
CA SER A 25 20.39 27.00 3.61
C SER A 25 19.74 28.40 3.64
N ASN A 26 18.44 28.56 3.36
CA ASN A 26 17.75 29.87 3.44
C ASN A 26 16.26 29.71 3.72
N VAL A 27 15.77 30.34 4.79
CA VAL A 27 14.36 30.30 5.23
C VAL A 27 13.66 31.57 4.75
N GLU A 28 12.57 31.45 3.98
CA GLU A 28 11.45 32.42 3.94
C GLU A 28 10.28 31.95 3.05
N ALA A 29 9.06 31.82 3.63
CA ALA A 29 7.73 32.19 3.10
C ALA A 29 6.56 31.26 3.56
N GLU A 30 5.58 31.85 4.28
CA GLU A 30 4.56 31.17 5.10
C GLU A 30 3.32 30.57 4.37
N VAL A 31 3.32 30.41 3.04
CA VAL A 31 2.23 29.71 2.32
C VAL A 31 2.75 28.53 1.48
N ALA A 32 4.04 28.52 1.15
CA ALA A 32 4.75 27.33 0.66
C ALA A 32 5.02 26.32 1.79
N ALA A 33 4.99 26.78 3.05
CA ALA A 33 5.37 26.05 4.24
C ALA A 33 4.57 24.76 4.50
N THR A 34 3.26 24.71 4.22
CA THR A 34 2.44 23.50 4.48
C THR A 34 2.76 22.40 3.48
N ALA A 35 2.77 22.73 2.18
CA ALA A 35 3.14 21.76 1.16
C ALA A 35 4.63 21.38 1.26
N GLU A 36 5.52 22.28 1.67
CA GLU A 36 6.94 21.97 1.95
C GLU A 36 7.13 21.10 3.18
N ALA A 37 6.35 21.31 4.24
CA ALA A 37 6.36 20.45 5.43
C ALA A 37 5.86 19.03 5.11
N ASP A 38 4.76 18.90 4.34
CA ASP A 38 4.25 17.59 3.89
C ASP A 38 5.26 16.87 2.96
N ARG A 39 6.01 17.63 2.16
CA ARG A 39 7.08 17.13 1.29
C ARG A 39 8.27 16.62 2.09
N GLU A 40 8.73 17.40 3.07
CA GLU A 40 9.87 17.02 3.91
C GLU A 40 9.54 15.81 4.80
N ALA A 41 8.32 15.79 5.34
CA ALA A 41 7.80 14.63 6.05
C ALA A 41 7.80 13.37 5.15
N SER A 42 7.40 13.49 3.89
CA SER A 42 7.39 12.36 2.95
C SER A 42 8.80 11.80 2.69
N LEU A 43 9.81 12.66 2.51
CA LEU A 43 11.18 12.23 2.26
C LEU A 43 11.80 11.53 3.47
N GLU A 44 11.61 12.08 4.67
CA GLU A 44 12.09 11.46 5.90
C GLU A 44 11.38 10.14 6.19
N LEU A 45 10.07 10.04 5.92
CA LEU A 45 9.34 8.77 6.01
C LEU A 45 9.85 7.73 5.01
N ILE A 46 10.15 8.12 3.76
CA ILE A 46 10.76 7.22 2.76
C ILE A 46 12.09 6.67 3.28
N LYS A 47 12.99 7.55 3.75
CA LYS A 47 14.31 7.13 4.28
C LYS A 47 14.16 6.19 5.48
N LEU A 48 13.28 6.54 6.41
CA LEU A 48 12.99 5.72 7.59
C LEU A 48 12.49 4.34 7.18
N ASP A 49 11.55 4.26 6.25
CA ASP A 49 11.00 3.00 5.80
C ASP A 49 11.99 2.13 5.05
N ILE A 50 12.77 2.71 4.13
CA ILE A 50 13.83 1.98 3.42
C ILE A 50 14.82 1.34 4.40
N SER A 51 15.16 2.04 5.50
CA SER A 51 16.07 1.50 6.53
C SER A 51 15.57 0.20 7.17
N ARG A 52 14.25 -0.02 7.20
CA ARG A 52 13.60 -1.21 7.77
C ARG A 52 12.95 -2.13 6.74
N THR A 53 13.10 -1.87 5.44
CA THR A 53 12.55 -2.72 4.37
C THR A 53 13.49 -3.89 4.07
N PHE A 54 13.06 -5.10 4.45
CA PHE A 54 13.82 -6.35 4.30
C PHE A 54 15.31 -6.21 4.70
N PRO A 55 15.60 -5.74 5.95
CA PRO A 55 16.94 -5.31 6.33
C PRO A 55 17.96 -6.45 6.36
N THR A 56 17.52 -7.69 6.54
CA THR A 56 18.38 -8.88 6.53
C THR A 56 19.01 -9.17 5.17
N LEU A 57 18.44 -8.62 4.08
CA LEU A 57 19.00 -8.77 2.73
C LEU A 57 20.15 -7.78 2.48
N CYS A 58 20.22 -6.67 3.22
CA CYS A 58 21.22 -5.62 3.06
C CYS A 58 21.30 -4.98 1.64
N ILE A 59 20.25 -5.14 0.82
CA ILE A 59 20.25 -4.65 -0.57
C ILE A 59 19.50 -3.33 -0.77
N PHE A 60 18.54 -3.02 0.11
CA PHE A 60 17.73 -1.79 0.04
C PHE A 60 18.25 -0.68 0.95
N GLN A 61 19.01 -1.03 1.99
CA GLN A 61 19.61 -0.07 2.91
C GLN A 61 20.73 0.71 2.22
N LYS A 62 21.14 1.84 2.81
CA LYS A 62 22.16 2.73 2.23
C LYS A 62 23.44 1.97 1.89
N GLY A 63 23.90 2.10 0.64
CA GLY A 63 25.05 1.38 0.09
C GLY A 63 24.71 0.04 -0.57
N GLY A 64 23.47 -0.45 -0.43
CA GLY A 64 22.95 -1.60 -1.15
C GLY A 64 22.58 -1.27 -2.61
N PRO A 65 22.63 -2.25 -3.51
CA PRO A 65 22.42 -2.04 -4.96
C PRO A 65 21.03 -1.53 -5.34
N TYR A 66 20.01 -1.76 -4.51
CA TYR A 66 18.63 -1.32 -4.78
C TYR A 66 18.22 -0.06 -4.00
N HIS A 67 19.12 0.52 -3.20
CA HIS A 67 18.79 1.67 -2.35
C HIS A 67 18.26 2.86 -3.15
N ASP A 68 19.05 3.35 -4.10
CA ASP A 68 18.72 4.52 -4.91
C ASP A 68 17.54 4.24 -5.85
N VAL A 69 17.42 2.98 -6.31
CA VAL A 69 16.33 2.54 -7.18
C VAL A 69 14.99 2.56 -6.42
N LEU A 70 14.97 2.02 -5.20
CA LEU A 70 13.78 2.04 -4.34
C LEU A 70 13.40 3.48 -3.96
N HIS A 71 14.38 4.31 -3.60
CA HIS A 71 14.18 5.72 -3.31
C HIS A 71 13.59 6.46 -4.53
N SER A 72 14.11 6.20 -5.73
CA SER A 72 13.63 6.73 -7.01
C SER A 72 12.17 6.37 -7.31
N VAL A 73 11.80 5.10 -7.17
CA VAL A 73 10.41 4.65 -7.41
C VAL A 73 9.43 5.32 -6.45
N LEU A 74 9.76 5.37 -5.15
CA LEU A 74 8.91 5.98 -4.13
C LEU A 74 8.78 7.49 -4.36
N GLY A 75 9.91 8.17 -4.63
CA GLY A 75 9.95 9.59 -4.96
C GLY A 75 9.10 9.93 -6.19
N ALA A 76 9.29 9.19 -7.28
CA ALA A 76 8.51 9.35 -8.49
C ALA A 76 7.00 9.15 -8.21
N TYR A 77 6.64 8.18 -7.35
CA TYR A 77 5.23 7.95 -6.99
C TYR A 77 4.63 9.14 -6.25
N THR A 78 5.33 9.74 -5.29
CA THR A 78 4.83 10.95 -4.60
C THR A 78 4.64 12.14 -5.56
N CYS A 79 5.40 12.20 -6.65
CA CYS A 79 5.24 13.20 -7.70
C CYS A 79 4.06 12.88 -8.63
N TYR A 80 3.80 11.60 -8.87
CA TYR A 80 2.70 11.11 -9.69
C TYR A 80 1.34 11.23 -8.99
N ARG A 81 1.29 10.91 -7.69
CA ARG A 81 0.09 10.94 -6.83
C ARG A 81 0.33 11.82 -5.60
N PRO A 82 0.48 13.14 -5.78
CA PRO A 82 0.67 14.07 -4.66
C PRO A 82 -0.54 14.12 -3.73
N ASP A 83 -1.71 13.69 -4.19
CA ASP A 83 -2.94 13.55 -3.41
C ASP A 83 -2.89 12.38 -2.40
N VAL A 84 -1.98 11.42 -2.60
CA VAL A 84 -1.72 10.31 -1.67
C VAL A 84 -0.42 10.56 -0.91
N GLY A 85 0.61 11.06 -1.60
CA GLY A 85 1.94 11.23 -1.03
C GLY A 85 2.60 9.89 -0.70
N TYR A 86 3.48 9.90 0.31
CA TYR A 86 4.08 8.68 0.83
C TYR A 86 3.33 8.21 2.08
N VAL A 87 2.90 6.94 2.08
CA VAL A 87 2.30 6.30 3.27
C VAL A 87 3.24 5.22 3.76
N GLN A 88 3.46 5.19 5.07
CA GLN A 88 4.38 4.25 5.70
C GLN A 88 4.02 2.80 5.35
N GLY A 89 4.99 2.03 4.87
CA GLY A 89 4.84 0.65 4.39
C GLY A 89 4.85 0.51 2.87
N MET A 90 4.72 1.60 2.11
CA MET A 90 4.85 1.60 0.64
C MET A 90 6.18 1.01 0.15
N SER A 91 7.26 1.25 0.89
CA SER A 91 8.59 0.74 0.55
C SER A 91 8.63 -0.79 0.41
N PHE A 92 7.88 -1.53 1.23
CA PHE A 92 7.86 -2.99 1.19
C PHE A 92 7.19 -3.50 -0.09
N ILE A 93 6.11 -2.86 -0.53
CA ILE A 93 5.41 -3.18 -1.77
C ILE A 93 6.32 -2.88 -2.97
N ALA A 94 6.94 -1.69 -3.00
CA ALA A 94 7.85 -1.30 -4.08
C ALA A 94 9.09 -2.20 -4.14
N ALA A 95 9.63 -2.60 -2.99
CA ALA A 95 10.76 -3.54 -2.90
C ALA A 95 10.42 -4.91 -3.48
N VAL A 96 9.26 -5.50 -3.15
CA VAL A 96 8.83 -6.78 -3.74
C VAL A 96 8.74 -6.67 -5.27
N LEU A 97 8.18 -5.59 -5.78
CA LEU A 97 8.09 -5.36 -7.24
C LEU A 97 9.49 -5.24 -7.87
N LEU A 98 10.38 -4.43 -7.30
CA LEU A 98 11.74 -4.22 -7.81
C LEU A 98 12.62 -5.47 -7.83
N LEU A 99 12.34 -6.46 -6.98
CA LEU A 99 13.03 -7.75 -7.02
C LEU A 99 12.61 -8.63 -8.20
N ASN A 100 11.45 -8.34 -8.81
CA ASN A 100 10.82 -9.21 -9.80
C ASN A 100 10.67 -8.57 -11.18
N MET A 101 10.91 -7.26 -11.33
CA MET A 101 10.80 -6.57 -12.61
C MET A 101 11.70 -5.33 -12.68
N ASP A 102 11.92 -4.84 -13.90
CA ASP A 102 12.69 -3.63 -14.15
C ASP A 102 12.02 -2.40 -13.54
N THR A 103 12.82 -1.38 -13.22
CA THR A 103 12.40 -0.21 -12.43
C THR A 103 11.15 0.49 -12.97
N ALA A 104 11.08 0.71 -14.29
CA ALA A 104 9.93 1.38 -14.90
C ALA A 104 8.65 0.54 -14.77
N ASP A 105 8.75 -0.78 -14.98
CA ASP A 105 7.62 -1.71 -14.83
C ASP A 105 7.21 -1.82 -13.36
N ALA A 106 8.18 -1.82 -12.43
CA ALA A 106 7.91 -1.81 -11.00
C ALA A 106 7.14 -0.57 -10.59
N PHE A 107 7.50 0.61 -11.10
CA PHE A 107 6.76 1.85 -10.87
C PHE A 107 5.33 1.77 -11.41
N ILE A 108 5.14 1.24 -12.63
CA ILE A 108 3.82 1.09 -13.25
C ILE A 108 2.95 0.11 -12.46
N ALA A 109 3.51 -1.04 -12.09
CA ALA A 109 2.83 -2.05 -11.28
C ALA A 109 2.45 -1.49 -9.92
N PHE A 110 3.38 -0.78 -9.26
CA PHE A 110 3.16 -0.12 -7.97
C PHE A 110 2.01 0.90 -8.06
N ALA A 111 2.06 1.79 -9.04
CA ALA A 111 1.04 2.82 -9.25
C ALA A 111 -0.36 2.22 -9.49
N ASN A 112 -0.44 1.15 -10.29
CA ASN A 112 -1.71 0.47 -10.57
C ASN A 112 -2.22 -0.33 -9.38
N LEU A 113 -1.32 -1.01 -8.65
CA LEU A 113 -1.66 -1.78 -7.45
C LEU A 113 -2.27 -0.87 -6.38
N LEU A 114 -1.63 0.26 -6.11
CA LEU A 114 -2.11 1.23 -5.14
C LEU A 114 -3.42 1.92 -5.53
N ASN A 115 -3.82 1.84 -6.80
CA ASN A 115 -5.08 2.39 -7.29
C ASN A 115 -6.25 1.38 -7.27
N ARG A 116 -6.02 0.14 -6.81
CA ARG A 116 -7.10 -0.85 -6.63
C ARG A 116 -8.05 -0.47 -5.48
N PRO A 117 -9.33 -0.86 -5.52
CA PRO A 117 -10.31 -0.48 -4.50
C PRO A 117 -9.89 -0.82 -3.07
N CYS A 118 -9.42 -2.05 -2.83
CA CYS A 118 -8.94 -2.46 -1.52
C CYS A 118 -7.77 -1.60 -1.04
N GLN A 119 -6.71 -1.49 -1.83
CA GLN A 119 -5.55 -0.65 -1.46
C GLN A 119 -5.96 0.80 -1.24
N MET A 120 -6.74 1.40 -2.14
CA MET A 120 -7.22 2.79 -1.99
C MET A 120 -7.99 3.03 -0.71
N ALA A 121 -8.80 2.06 -0.25
CA ALA A 121 -9.52 2.16 1.02
C ALA A 121 -8.56 2.33 2.19
N PHE A 122 -7.50 1.53 2.25
CA PHE A 122 -6.50 1.59 3.33
C PHE A 122 -5.50 2.75 3.17
N PHE A 123 -5.03 3.06 1.96
CA PHE A 123 -4.04 4.12 1.69
C PHE A 123 -4.60 5.54 1.87
N ARG A 124 -5.88 5.75 1.56
CA ARG A 124 -6.54 7.06 1.75
C ARG A 124 -7.31 7.17 3.05
N VAL A 125 -7.27 6.14 3.89
CA VAL A 125 -8.06 6.05 5.13
C VAL A 125 -9.54 6.35 4.84
N ASP A 126 -10.08 5.73 3.79
CA ASP A 126 -11.52 5.78 3.52
C ASP A 126 -12.22 4.90 4.55
N HIS A 127 -12.61 5.52 5.66
CA HIS A 127 -13.18 4.85 6.82
C HIS A 127 -14.42 4.03 6.42
N GLY A 128 -15.23 4.51 5.47
CA GLY A 128 -16.44 3.82 5.03
C GLY A 128 -16.10 2.50 4.33
N LEU A 129 -15.17 2.54 3.38
CA LEU A 129 -14.72 1.34 2.67
C LEU A 129 -13.95 0.39 3.59
N MET A 130 -13.07 0.90 4.45
CA MET A 130 -12.33 0.09 5.43
C MET A 130 -13.28 -0.65 6.37
N LEU A 131 -14.29 0.03 6.92
CA LEU A 131 -15.29 -0.60 7.78
C LEU A 131 -16.10 -1.66 7.04
N ALA A 132 -16.40 -1.47 5.76
CA ALA A 132 -17.05 -2.49 4.94
C ALA A 132 -16.18 -3.74 4.76
N TYR A 133 -14.87 -3.57 4.52
CA TYR A 133 -13.92 -4.68 4.48
C TYR A 133 -13.79 -5.39 5.82
N PHE A 134 -13.72 -4.65 6.93
CA PHE A 134 -13.69 -5.23 8.28
C PHE A 134 -14.96 -6.00 8.59
N ALA A 135 -16.14 -5.45 8.28
CA ALA A 135 -17.40 -6.14 8.49
C ALA A 135 -17.50 -7.42 7.66
N ALA A 136 -17.07 -7.39 6.40
CA ALA A 136 -17.02 -8.59 5.56
C ALA A 136 -16.06 -9.65 6.12
N PHE A 137 -14.87 -9.23 6.56
CA PHE A 137 -13.90 -10.11 7.22
C PHE A 137 -14.46 -10.73 8.49
N GLU A 138 -15.10 -9.95 9.36
CA GLU A 138 -15.66 -10.44 10.62
C GLU A 138 -16.74 -11.50 10.43
N VAL A 139 -17.55 -11.43 9.36
CA VAL A 139 -18.53 -12.49 9.01
C VAL A 139 -17.82 -13.83 8.81
N PHE A 140 -16.75 -13.85 8.01
CA PHE A 140 -16.00 -15.08 7.75
C PHE A 140 -15.16 -15.50 8.95
N PHE A 141 -14.68 -14.56 9.76
CA PHE A 141 -13.95 -14.87 10.98
C PHE A 141 -14.85 -15.58 12.01
N GLU A 142 -16.05 -15.05 12.25
CA GLU A 142 -17.02 -15.68 13.15
C GLU A 142 -17.39 -17.09 12.71
N GLU A 143 -17.58 -17.31 11.41
CA GLU A 143 -17.93 -18.64 10.89
C GLU A 143 -16.77 -19.63 10.90
N THR A 144 -15.55 -19.16 10.62
CA THR A 144 -14.38 -20.03 10.49
C THR A 144 -13.78 -20.37 11.85
N LEU A 145 -13.71 -19.40 12.77
CA LEU A 145 -13.05 -19.53 14.07
C LEU A 145 -13.94 -18.93 15.17
N PRO A 146 -15.14 -19.50 15.44
CA PRO A 146 -16.14 -18.89 16.32
C PRO A 146 -15.66 -18.67 17.76
N GLN A 147 -14.83 -19.59 18.28
CA GLN A 147 -14.27 -19.48 19.63
C GLN A 147 -13.29 -18.31 19.72
N LEU A 148 -12.35 -18.22 18.77
CA LEU A 148 -11.38 -17.13 18.70
C LEU A 148 -12.05 -15.79 18.46
N PHE A 149 -13.04 -15.74 17.57
CA PHE A 149 -13.84 -14.54 17.31
C PHE A 149 -14.51 -14.04 18.60
N SER A 150 -15.16 -14.93 19.36
CA SER A 150 -15.77 -14.58 20.65
C SER A 150 -14.74 -14.08 21.65
N HIS A 151 -13.57 -14.71 21.71
CA HIS A 151 -12.46 -14.27 22.56
C HIS A 151 -11.95 -12.87 22.17
N PHE A 152 -11.80 -12.57 20.88
CA PHE A 152 -11.40 -11.25 20.39
C PHE A 152 -12.44 -10.19 20.77
N LYS A 153 -13.74 -10.48 20.57
CA LYS A 153 -14.83 -9.57 20.97
C LYS A 153 -14.83 -9.32 22.47
N LYS A 154 -14.62 -10.34 23.29
CA LYS A 154 -14.55 -10.21 24.77
C LYS A 154 -13.37 -9.34 25.22
N ASN A 155 -12.25 -9.41 24.51
CA ASN A 155 -11.04 -8.64 24.83
C ASN A 155 -10.95 -7.29 24.09
N ASN A 156 -11.99 -6.88 23.34
CA ASN A 156 -12.01 -5.67 22.53
C ASN A 156 -10.85 -5.58 21.52
N LEU A 157 -10.41 -6.72 20.98
CA LEU A 157 -9.39 -6.76 19.94
C LEU A 157 -10.06 -6.66 18.57
N THR A 158 -9.96 -5.50 17.93
CA THR A 158 -10.63 -5.18 16.67
C THR A 158 -9.68 -5.31 15.47
N PRO A 159 -10.21 -5.60 14.25
CA PRO A 159 -9.38 -5.83 13.06
C PRO A 159 -8.43 -4.69 12.69
N ASP A 160 -8.75 -3.44 12.99
CA ASP A 160 -7.89 -2.28 12.70
C ASP A 160 -6.49 -2.38 13.34
N ILE A 161 -6.36 -3.11 14.45
CA ILE A 161 -5.09 -3.27 15.18
C ILE A 161 -4.07 -4.08 14.39
N TYR A 162 -4.50 -5.11 13.65
CA TYR A 162 -3.60 -6.05 12.98
C TYR A 162 -3.80 -6.16 11.47
N LEU A 163 -5.05 -6.02 11.00
CA LEU A 163 -5.42 -6.34 9.62
C LEU A 163 -5.01 -5.24 8.64
N ILE A 164 -4.90 -3.99 9.09
CA ILE A 164 -4.52 -2.88 8.21
C ILE A 164 -3.18 -3.16 7.54
N ASP A 165 -2.11 -3.34 8.33
CA ASP A 165 -0.76 -3.57 7.79
C ASP A 165 -0.69 -4.81 6.89
N TRP A 166 -1.42 -5.87 7.25
CA TRP A 166 -1.49 -7.12 6.49
C TRP A 166 -2.07 -6.91 5.10
N ILE A 167 -3.22 -6.26 4.99
CA ILE A 167 -3.91 -6.08 3.71
C ILE A 167 -3.26 -4.95 2.88
N PHE A 168 -2.93 -3.85 3.55
CA PHE A 168 -2.35 -2.66 2.95
C PHE A 168 -1.01 -2.94 2.29
N THR A 169 -0.12 -3.70 2.94
CA THR A 169 1.19 -4.07 2.36
C THR A 169 1.17 -5.40 1.60
N LEU A 170 0.00 -6.02 1.43
CA LEU A 170 -0.12 -7.38 0.90
C LEU A 170 0.87 -8.32 1.62
N TYR A 171 0.91 -8.23 2.94
CA TYR A 171 1.78 -8.98 3.84
C TYR A 171 3.29 -8.73 3.71
N SER A 172 3.75 -7.90 2.78
CA SER A 172 5.19 -7.68 2.55
C SER A 172 5.92 -7.03 3.73
N LYS A 173 5.21 -6.29 4.59
CA LYS A 173 5.75 -5.76 5.87
C LYS A 173 5.64 -6.76 7.02
N SER A 174 4.67 -7.66 6.96
CA SER A 174 4.23 -8.47 8.10
C SER A 174 4.74 -9.92 8.07
N LEU A 175 5.15 -10.41 6.90
CA LEU A 175 5.64 -11.77 6.69
C LEU A 175 7.07 -11.77 6.14
N PRO A 176 7.83 -12.86 6.33
CA PRO A 176 9.08 -13.08 5.62
C PRO A 176 8.90 -12.94 4.11
N LEU A 177 9.92 -12.40 3.42
CA LEU A 177 9.81 -12.02 2.00
C LEU A 177 9.36 -13.19 1.11
N ASP A 178 9.94 -14.37 1.31
CA ASP A 178 9.61 -15.58 0.56
C ASP A 178 8.15 -16.02 0.75
N VAL A 179 7.64 -15.92 1.99
CA VAL A 179 6.22 -16.19 2.30
C VAL A 179 5.33 -15.13 1.67
N ALA A 180 5.69 -13.84 1.80
CA ALA A 180 4.94 -12.73 1.23
C ALA A 180 4.86 -12.86 -0.30
N CYS A 181 5.96 -13.19 -0.99
CA CYS A 181 5.97 -13.41 -2.43
C CYS A 181 4.98 -14.51 -2.86
N ARG A 182 4.89 -15.62 -2.10
CA ARG A 182 3.90 -16.66 -2.39
C ARG A 182 2.46 -16.16 -2.20
N VAL A 183 2.22 -15.31 -1.20
CA VAL A 183 0.89 -14.69 -1.02
C VAL A 183 0.57 -13.77 -2.20
N TRP A 184 1.56 -13.02 -2.70
CA TRP A 184 1.43 -12.17 -3.89
C TRP A 184 1.10 -12.97 -5.15
N ASP A 185 1.74 -14.12 -5.37
CA ASP A 185 1.46 -14.98 -6.53
C ASP A 185 -0.02 -15.34 -6.62
N ILE A 186 -0.61 -15.75 -5.49
CA ILE A 186 -2.01 -16.15 -5.45
C ILE A 186 -2.94 -14.93 -5.43
N PHE A 187 -2.56 -13.82 -4.79
CA PHE A 187 -3.30 -12.56 -4.91
C PHE A 187 -3.39 -12.10 -6.38
N CYS A 188 -2.33 -12.23 -7.17
CA CYS A 188 -2.35 -11.90 -8.59
C CYS A 188 -3.33 -12.78 -9.37
N ARG A 189 -3.51 -14.05 -8.95
CA ARG A 189 -4.44 -15.00 -9.57
C ARG A 189 -5.89 -14.82 -9.12
N ASP A 190 -6.11 -14.71 -7.82
CA ASP A 190 -7.43 -14.82 -7.17
C ASP A 190 -7.98 -13.47 -6.67
N GLY A 191 -7.15 -12.42 -6.65
CA GLY A 191 -7.54 -11.08 -6.23
C GLY A 191 -7.52 -10.86 -4.71
N GLU A 192 -8.14 -9.76 -4.29
CA GLU A 192 -8.08 -9.26 -2.90
C GLU A 192 -8.74 -10.19 -1.87
N GLU A 193 -9.70 -11.03 -2.28
CA GLU A 193 -10.30 -12.07 -1.43
C GLU A 193 -9.24 -12.97 -0.80
N PHE A 194 -8.17 -13.28 -1.55
CA PHE A 194 -7.10 -14.13 -1.06
C PHE A 194 -6.33 -13.51 0.12
N LEU A 195 -6.27 -12.18 0.20
CA LEU A 195 -5.64 -11.48 1.32
C LEU A 195 -6.43 -11.77 2.61
N PHE A 196 -7.75 -11.64 2.59
CA PHE A 196 -8.58 -11.92 3.77
C PHE A 196 -8.60 -13.42 4.13
N ARG A 197 -8.53 -14.31 3.14
CA ARG A 197 -8.33 -15.75 3.39
C ARG A 197 -7.01 -16.02 4.11
N THR A 198 -5.95 -15.33 3.70
CA THR A 198 -4.62 -15.42 4.33
C THR A 198 -4.68 -14.91 5.77
N ALA A 199 -5.38 -13.81 6.05
CA ALA A 199 -5.58 -13.32 7.41
C ALA A 199 -6.25 -14.37 8.32
N LEU A 200 -7.34 -14.99 7.87
CA LEU A 200 -8.01 -16.06 8.63
C LEU A 200 -7.09 -17.27 8.86
N ALA A 201 -6.27 -17.62 7.87
CA ALA A 201 -5.33 -18.73 7.97
C ALA A 201 -4.22 -18.46 9.01
N ILE A 202 -3.74 -17.22 9.10
CA ILE A 202 -2.79 -16.80 10.16
C ILE A 202 -3.47 -16.91 11.52
N LEU A 203 -4.70 -16.40 11.67
CA LEU A 203 -5.44 -16.52 12.93
C LEU A 203 -5.67 -17.98 13.33
N HIS A 204 -6.02 -18.83 12.37
CA HIS A 204 -6.19 -20.26 12.60
C HIS A 204 -4.88 -20.95 13.02
N LEU A 205 -3.75 -20.56 12.43
CA LEU A 205 -2.44 -21.13 12.78
C LEU A 205 -2.04 -20.81 14.23
N TYR A 206 -2.43 -19.65 14.74
CA TYR A 206 -2.12 -19.19 16.09
C TYR A 206 -3.31 -19.33 17.07
N ASP A 207 -4.41 -19.96 16.66
CA ASP A 207 -5.67 -20.02 17.42
C ASP A 207 -5.45 -20.52 18.85
N ASP A 208 -4.78 -21.66 19.00
CA ASP A 208 -4.48 -22.27 20.29
C ASP A 208 -3.75 -21.31 21.25
N VAL A 209 -2.79 -20.54 20.75
CA VAL A 209 -2.01 -19.60 21.57
C VAL A 209 -2.81 -18.33 21.86
N LEU A 210 -3.51 -17.80 20.85
CA LEU A 210 -4.30 -16.57 20.96
C LEU A 210 -5.46 -16.71 21.95
N LEU A 211 -6.11 -17.88 22.01
CA LEU A 211 -7.19 -18.16 22.97
C LEU A 211 -6.75 -18.04 24.44
N HIS A 212 -5.44 -18.15 24.72
CA HIS A 212 -4.87 -18.06 26.05
C HIS A 212 -4.23 -16.69 26.35
N MET A 213 -4.25 -15.76 25.39
CA MET A 213 -3.67 -14.42 25.53
C MET A 213 -4.73 -13.39 25.92
N ASP A 214 -4.29 -12.34 26.62
CA ASP A 214 -5.07 -11.12 26.83
C ASP A 214 -4.93 -10.17 25.62
N PHE A 215 -5.65 -9.03 25.68
CA PHE A 215 -5.59 -8.00 24.63
C PHE A 215 -4.17 -7.59 24.24
N ILE A 216 -3.29 -7.33 25.22
CA ILE A 216 -1.95 -6.78 24.96
C ILE A 216 -1.11 -7.82 24.23
N HIS A 217 -1.10 -9.05 24.71
CA HIS A 217 -0.28 -10.12 24.13
C HIS A 217 -0.79 -10.52 22.74
N MET A 218 -2.11 -10.58 22.53
CA MET A 218 -2.67 -10.80 21.19
C MET A 218 -2.28 -9.67 20.23
N ALA A 219 -2.43 -8.41 20.64
CA ALA A 219 -2.06 -7.27 19.80
C ALA A 219 -0.57 -7.31 19.44
N GLN A 220 0.31 -7.62 20.39
CA GLN A 220 1.74 -7.74 20.14
C GLN A 220 2.07 -8.84 19.12
N LEU A 221 1.49 -10.04 19.28
CA LEU A 221 1.73 -11.14 18.36
C LEU A 221 1.22 -10.83 16.94
N LEU A 222 0.02 -10.27 16.82
CA LEU A 222 -0.59 -10.03 15.51
C LEU A 222 0.01 -8.83 14.77
N THR A 223 0.52 -7.82 15.51
CA THR A 223 1.25 -6.69 14.90
C THR A 223 2.70 -7.03 14.58
N ARG A 224 3.25 -8.10 15.16
CA ARG A 224 4.60 -8.60 14.86
C ARG A 224 4.61 -10.13 14.84
N LEU A 225 4.23 -10.68 13.70
CA LEU A 225 4.24 -12.13 13.48
C LEU A 225 5.67 -12.70 13.55
N PRO A 226 5.83 -13.98 13.94
CA PRO A 226 7.12 -14.65 13.96
C PRO A 226 7.84 -14.62 12.60
N GLU A 227 9.14 -14.31 12.62
CA GLU A 227 10.00 -14.21 11.42
C GLU A 227 10.34 -15.58 10.81
N ASP A 228 10.09 -16.67 11.53
CA ASP A 228 10.34 -18.06 11.13
C ASP A 228 9.10 -18.79 10.58
N LEU A 229 7.98 -18.06 10.38
CA LEU A 229 6.75 -18.61 9.81
C LEU A 229 7.01 -19.27 8.45
N GLN A 230 6.75 -20.58 8.35
CA GLN A 230 7.01 -21.32 7.13
C GLN A 230 5.85 -21.19 6.14
N ALA A 231 6.18 -20.97 4.87
CA ALA A 231 5.16 -20.88 3.81
C ALA A 231 4.35 -22.18 3.68
N SER A 232 4.92 -23.36 3.91
CA SER A 232 4.18 -24.63 3.85
C SER A 232 3.08 -24.71 4.90
N GLU A 233 3.34 -24.25 6.12
CA GLU A 233 2.38 -24.28 7.23
C GLU A 233 1.24 -23.30 6.97
N LEU A 234 1.60 -22.06 6.61
CA LEU A 234 0.60 -21.04 6.27
C LEU A 234 -0.29 -21.50 5.11
N PHE A 235 0.28 -22.01 4.02
CA PHE A 235 -0.51 -22.44 2.87
C PHE A 235 -1.35 -23.69 3.13
N SER A 236 -0.89 -24.57 4.02
CA SER A 236 -1.71 -25.68 4.50
C SER A 236 -2.94 -25.16 5.25
N SER A 237 -2.76 -24.18 6.15
CA SER A 237 -3.86 -23.51 6.84
C SER A 237 -4.80 -22.80 5.85
N ILE A 238 -4.27 -22.03 4.90
CA ILE A 238 -5.06 -21.33 3.85
C ILE A 238 -5.97 -22.30 3.09
N SER A 239 -5.45 -23.48 2.73
CA SER A 239 -6.21 -24.48 1.97
C SER A 239 -7.46 -24.97 2.73
N ALA A 240 -7.41 -25.00 4.06
CA ALA A 240 -8.52 -25.39 4.92
C ALA A 240 -9.59 -24.29 5.07
N ILE A 241 -9.22 -23.01 4.94
CA ILE A 241 -10.16 -21.89 5.05
C ILE A 241 -11.09 -21.85 3.85
N GLN A 242 -12.41 -21.74 4.08
CA GLN A 242 -13.42 -21.55 3.05
C GLN A 242 -14.15 -20.21 3.26
N LEU A 243 -14.02 -19.27 2.33
CA LEU A 243 -14.74 -17.99 2.39
C LEU A 243 -16.16 -18.13 1.82
N GLN A 244 -16.98 -18.96 2.48
CA GLN A 244 -18.38 -19.19 2.13
C GLN A 244 -19.26 -19.08 3.37
N SER A 245 -20.13 -18.07 3.39
CA SER A 245 -21.06 -17.78 4.49
C SER A 245 -22.50 -17.94 4.02
N ARG A 246 -23.25 -18.90 4.56
CA ARG A 246 -24.68 -19.12 4.22
C ARG A 246 -24.96 -19.11 2.70
N ASN A 247 -24.11 -19.78 1.92
CA ASN A 247 -24.09 -19.81 0.43
C ASN A 247 -23.69 -18.50 -0.28
N LYS A 248 -23.20 -17.50 0.45
CA LYS A 248 -22.61 -16.27 -0.10
C LYS A 248 -21.09 -16.35 -0.11
N LYS A 249 -20.49 -15.97 -1.24
CA LYS A 249 -19.04 -15.80 -1.39
C LYS A 249 -18.61 -14.40 -0.94
N TRP A 250 -17.31 -14.20 -0.74
CA TRP A 250 -16.71 -12.91 -0.40
C TRP A 250 -17.30 -11.71 -1.16
N SER A 251 -17.33 -11.78 -2.50
CA SER A 251 -17.84 -10.71 -3.35
C SER A 251 -19.32 -10.35 -3.13
N GLN A 252 -20.10 -11.29 -2.59
CA GLN A 252 -21.51 -11.07 -2.28
C GLN A 252 -21.72 -10.53 -0.86
N VAL A 253 -20.75 -10.76 0.04
CA VAL A 253 -20.75 -10.27 1.42
C VAL A 253 -20.19 -8.84 1.49
N GLN A 254 -19.08 -8.58 0.80
CA GLN A 254 -18.46 -7.25 0.73
C GLN A 254 -19.37 -6.22 0.01
N GLY A 255 -20.23 -6.70 -0.89
CA GLY A 255 -21.09 -5.85 -1.71
C GLY A 255 -20.38 -5.32 -2.96
N PRO A 256 -21.05 -4.56 -3.84
CA PRO A 256 -20.36 -3.93 -4.96
C PRO A 256 -19.37 -2.88 -4.45
N PRO A 257 -18.18 -2.74 -5.06
CA PRO A 257 -17.35 -1.57 -4.81
C PRO A 257 -18.18 -0.34 -5.15
N SER A 258 -18.25 0.62 -4.23
CA SER A 258 -18.86 1.93 -4.48
C SER A 258 -18.31 2.43 -5.82
N ALA A 259 -19.21 2.79 -6.76
CA ALA A 259 -18.83 3.10 -8.13
C ALA A 259 -17.60 4.02 -8.14
N PRO A 260 -16.54 3.68 -8.91
CA PRO A 260 -15.35 4.52 -8.94
C PRO A 260 -15.78 5.91 -9.40
N HIS A 261 -15.33 6.94 -8.68
CA HIS A 261 -15.33 8.30 -9.22
C HIS A 261 -14.77 8.21 -10.64
N ARG A 262 -15.54 8.75 -11.60
CA ARG A 262 -15.39 8.62 -13.06
C ARG A 262 -13.93 8.38 -13.47
N ARG A 263 -13.70 7.35 -14.30
CA ARG A 263 -12.48 7.27 -15.12
C ARG A 263 -12.19 8.65 -15.69
N VAL A 264 -11.01 9.18 -15.41
CA VAL A 264 -10.49 10.32 -16.18
C VAL A 264 -10.23 9.77 -17.58
N SER A 265 -11.20 9.95 -18.47
CA SER A 265 -10.99 9.79 -19.89
C SER A 265 -9.96 10.84 -20.31
N VAL A 266 -8.76 10.40 -20.65
CA VAL A 266 -7.76 11.27 -21.29
C VAL A 266 -8.26 11.59 -22.69
N THR A 267 -9.00 12.68 -22.83
CA THR A 267 -9.27 13.27 -24.15
C THR A 267 -8.25 14.37 -24.37
N LEU A 268 -7.23 14.10 -25.19
CA LEU A 268 -6.33 15.13 -25.71
C LEU A 268 -7.17 16.09 -26.57
N GLY A 269 -7.53 17.25 -26.01
CA GLY A 269 -8.12 18.34 -26.78
C GLY A 269 -7.08 18.95 -27.74
N PRO A 270 -7.51 19.45 -28.91
CA PRO A 270 -6.58 19.94 -29.93
C PRO A 270 -5.84 21.19 -29.44
N ARG A 271 -4.52 21.22 -29.66
CA ARG A 271 -3.64 22.37 -29.41
C ARG A 271 -4.22 23.62 -30.10
N GLN A 272 -4.50 24.67 -29.33
CA GLN A 272 -4.68 26.01 -29.89
C GLN A 272 -3.30 26.66 -30.05
N GLU A 273 -2.93 26.99 -31.28
CA GLU A 273 -1.78 27.85 -31.56
C GLU A 273 -2.10 29.30 -31.15
N PRO A 274 -1.12 30.05 -30.62
CA PRO A 274 -1.33 31.43 -30.21
C PRO A 274 -1.50 32.35 -31.43
N ARG A 275 -2.60 33.11 -31.46
CA ARG A 275 -2.84 34.17 -32.46
C ARG A 275 -1.90 35.35 -32.21
N VAL A 276 -1.18 35.75 -33.25
CA VAL A 276 -0.44 37.01 -33.34
C VAL A 276 -1.45 38.15 -33.39
N SER A 277 -1.34 39.11 -32.47
CA SER A 277 -2.15 40.32 -32.42
C SER A 277 -1.57 41.40 -33.34
N ASP A 278 -2.24 41.68 -34.45
CA ASP A 278 -1.98 42.83 -35.31
C ASP A 278 -2.49 44.12 -34.63
N THR A 279 -1.58 44.96 -34.16
CA THR A 279 -1.87 46.37 -33.87
C THR A 279 -1.87 47.16 -35.17
N ARG A 280 -3.05 47.61 -35.63
CA ARG A 280 -3.16 48.71 -36.58
C ARG A 280 -3.90 49.89 -35.95
N SER A 281 -3.24 51.03 -36.05
CA SER A 281 -3.64 52.35 -35.57
C SER A 281 -4.89 52.88 -36.28
N LEU A 282 -5.78 53.49 -35.51
CA LEU A 282 -6.82 54.37 -36.02
C LEU A 282 -6.27 55.81 -36.02
N HIS A 283 -6.09 56.34 -37.23
CA HIS A 283 -6.12 57.76 -37.50
C HIS A 283 -7.57 58.16 -37.80
N GLU A 284 -7.87 59.42 -37.49
CA GLU A 284 -9.13 60.20 -37.63
C GLU A 284 -10.02 60.24 -36.39
#